data_AF-A0A062VTT4-F1
#
_entry.id   AF-A0A062VTT4-F1
#
_cell.length_a   1.000
_cell.length_b   1.000
_cell.length_c   1.000
_cell.angle_alpha   90.00
_cell.angle_beta   90.00
_cell.angle_gamma   90.00
#
_symmetry.space_group_name_H-M   'P 1'
#
loop_
_entity.id
_entity.type
_entity.pdbx_description
1 polymer ?
#
loop_
_entity_poly.entity_id
_entity_poly.type
_entity_poly.pdbx_seq_one_letter_code
_entity_poly.pdbx_strand_id
1 'polypeptide(L)'
;MGGSKNLPVPVDGLALCVTCNGACEAELQGPALANGWKVRRWANPERVPVFYPSEFAWYRLEGVRRVRISSAVAMEMGCSVYGDEWLRWRLAVIAGGR
;
A
#
# COMPACT_ATOMS: atom_id res chain seq x y z
N MET A 1 20.80 13.42 1.49
CA MET A 1 20.93 12.28 0.55
C MET A 1 22.19 11.51 0.90
N GLY A 2 22.05 10.38 1.61
CA GLY A 2 23.15 9.49 1.95
C GLY A 2 22.70 8.06 1.69
N GLY A 3 23.14 7.48 0.58
CA GLY A 3 22.73 6.15 0.15
C GLY A 3 23.41 5.08 1.00
N SER A 4 22.63 4.29 1.74
CA SER A 4 23.14 3.05 2.32
C SER A 4 23.45 2.06 1.21
N LYS A 5 24.47 1.20 1.39
CA LYS A 5 24.85 0.12 0.45
C LYS A 5 23.88 -1.07 0.47
N ASN A 6 22.81 -1.00 1.26
CA ASN A 6 21.83 -2.08 1.31
C ASN A 6 20.98 -2.05 0.03
N LEU A 7 20.83 -3.22 -0.60
CA LEU A 7 19.83 -3.42 -1.64
C LEU A 7 18.46 -3.00 -1.09
N PRO A 8 17.75 -2.06 -1.73
CA PRO A 8 16.41 -1.69 -1.29
C PRO A 8 15.55 -2.95 -1.28
N VAL A 9 15.04 -3.32 -0.11
CA VAL A 9 14.01 -4.36 -0.04
C VAL A 9 12.72 -3.78 -0.63
N PRO A 10 11.79 -4.57 -1.17
CA PRO A 10 10.51 -4.07 -1.70
C PRO A 10 9.69 -3.20 -0.74
N VAL A 11 9.93 -3.32 0.57
CA VAL A 11 9.42 -2.38 1.58
C VAL A 11 9.94 -0.96 1.35
N ASP A 12 11.18 -0.81 0.90
CA ASP A 12 11.78 0.46 0.47
C ASP A 12 11.19 0.95 -0.86
N GLY A 13 10.53 0.08 -1.64
CA GLY A 13 9.71 0.47 -2.79
C GLY A 13 8.40 1.18 -2.40
N LEU A 14 8.01 1.10 -1.12
CA LEU A 14 6.95 1.92 -0.52
C LEU A 14 7.50 3.22 0.08
N ALA A 15 8.80 3.51 -0.09
CA ALA A 15 9.37 4.80 0.32
C ALA A 15 8.92 5.88 -0.65
N LEU A 16 7.91 6.63 -0.23
CA LEU A 16 7.44 7.82 -0.94
C LEU A 16 8.49 8.93 -0.84
N CYS A 17 8.60 9.77 -1.88
CA CYS A 17 9.41 10.99 -1.79
C CYS A 17 8.87 11.89 -0.66
N VAL A 18 9.69 12.84 -0.17
CA VAL A 18 9.31 13.69 0.97
C VAL A 18 7.95 14.38 0.80
N THR A 19 7.64 14.85 -0.42
CA THR A 19 6.36 15.47 -0.76
C THR A 19 5.21 14.46 -0.71
N CYS A 20 5.38 13.29 -1.32
CA CYS A 20 4.36 12.25 -1.33
C CYS A 20 4.14 11.64 0.06
N ASN A 21 5.20 11.49 0.87
CA ASN A 21 5.06 11.06 2.26
C ASN A 21 4.33 12.12 3.08
N GLY A 22 4.66 13.41 2.91
CA GLY A 22 3.96 14.52 3.56
C GLY A 22 2.47 14.56 3.20
N ALA A 23 2.13 14.41 1.91
CA ALA A 23 0.74 14.34 1.47
C ALA A 23 0.00 13.12 2.04
N CYS A 24 0.66 11.96 2.14
CA CYS A 24 0.09 10.76 2.78
C CYS A 24 -0.03 10.87 4.31
N GLU A 25 0.65 11.82 4.93
CA GLU A 25 0.49 12.15 6.36
C GLU A 25 -0.60 13.20 6.59
N ALA A 26 -0.99 13.93 5.55
CA ALA A 26 -2.07 14.90 5.52
C ALA A 26 -3.28 14.37 4.73
N GLU A 27 -3.61 14.98 3.58
CA GLU A 27 -4.86 14.72 2.85
C GLU A 27 -4.95 13.35 2.15
N LEU A 28 -3.83 12.70 1.82
CA LEU A 28 -3.80 11.44 1.05
C LEU A 28 -3.74 10.19 1.92
N GLN A 29 -3.84 10.31 3.25
CA GLN A 29 -3.69 9.16 4.13
C GLN A 29 -4.69 8.02 3.84
N GLY A 30 -5.96 8.35 3.62
CA GLY A 30 -7.00 7.38 3.30
C GLY A 30 -6.70 6.61 2.00
N PRO A 31 -6.50 7.29 0.86
CA PRO A 31 -6.09 6.65 -0.39
C PRO A 31 -4.79 5.86 -0.30
N ALA A 32 -3.80 6.33 0.45
CA ALA A 32 -2.54 5.63 0.62
C ALA A 32 -2.70 4.31 1.38
N LEU A 33 -3.51 4.30 2.45
CA LEU A 33 -3.85 3.07 3.20
C LEU A 33 -4.73 2.12 2.37
N ALA A 34 -5.70 2.68 1.63
CA ALA A 34 -6.60 1.92 0.77
C ALA A 34 -5.88 1.17 -0.36
N ASN A 35 -4.75 1.70 -0.83
CA ASN A 35 -3.97 1.14 -1.93
C ASN A 35 -2.67 0.44 -1.46
N GLY A 36 -2.43 0.37 -0.15
CA GLY A 36 -1.22 -0.23 0.41
C GLY A 36 0.08 0.54 0.13
N TRP A 37 -0.01 1.79 -0.33
CA TRP A 37 1.16 2.67 -0.54
C TRP A 37 1.77 3.13 0.78
N LYS A 38 0.94 3.16 1.83
CA LYS A 38 1.35 3.37 3.21
C LYS A 38 0.72 2.27 4.06
N VAL A 39 1.45 1.83 5.08
CA VAL A 39 0.98 0.85 6.05
C VAL A 39 1.02 1.45 7.45
N ARG A 40 0.14 0.98 8.33
CA ARG A 40 0.21 1.38 9.75
C ARG A 40 1.49 0.82 10.37
N ARG A 41 2.07 1.53 11.34
CA ARG A 41 3.33 1.14 12.01
C ARG A 41 3.30 -0.27 12.60
N TRP A 42 2.13 -0.73 13.06
CA TRP A 42 1.96 -2.05 13.66
C TRP A 42 1.71 -3.16 12.63
N ALA A 43 1.42 -2.81 11.37
CA ALA A 43 1.10 -3.78 10.34
C ALA A 43 2.38 -4.37 9.73
N ASN A 44 2.37 -5.68 9.44
CA ASN A 44 3.40 -6.31 8.63
C ASN A 44 3.17 -5.95 7.14
N PRO A 45 4.11 -5.28 6.45
CA PRO A 45 3.95 -4.89 5.05
C PRO A 45 3.69 -6.05 4.09
N GLU A 46 4.26 -7.23 4.35
CA GLU A 46 4.05 -8.42 3.49
C GLU A 46 2.60 -8.96 3.54
N ARG A 47 1.85 -8.55 4.57
CA ARG A 47 0.44 -8.93 4.73
C ARG A 47 -0.53 -7.93 4.12
N VAL A 48 -0.04 -6.78 3.66
CA VAL A 48 -0.88 -5.72 3.08
C VAL A 48 -0.79 -5.79 1.54
N PRO A 49 -1.92 -5.82 0.82
CA PRO A 49 -1.91 -5.79 -0.63
C PRO A 49 -1.51 -4.38 -1.11
N VAL A 50 -0.70 -4.30 -2.17
CA VAL A 50 -0.26 -3.04 -2.77
C VAL A 50 -0.81 -2.92 -4.17
N PHE A 51 -1.51 -1.82 -4.46
CA PHE A 51 -2.00 -1.51 -5.81
C PHE A 51 -0.95 -0.72 -6.58
N TYR A 52 -0.62 -1.16 -7.78
CA TYR A 52 0.30 -0.46 -8.69
C TYR A 52 -0.50 0.19 -9.82
N PRO A 53 -0.71 1.53 -9.80
CA PRO A 53 -1.55 2.20 -10.79
C PRO A 53 -1.07 2.05 -12.24
N SER A 54 0.26 2.08 -12.46
CA SER A 54 0.87 1.93 -13.78
C SER A 54 0.58 0.59 -14.45
N GLU A 55 0.27 -0.43 -13.66
CA GLU A 55 -0.01 -1.79 -14.11
C GLU A 55 -1.46 -2.19 -13.90
N PHE A 56 -2.25 -1.30 -13.29
CA PHE A 56 -3.64 -1.53 -12.90
C PHE A 56 -3.85 -2.89 -12.21
N ALA A 57 -2.93 -3.23 -11.30
CA ALA A 57 -2.85 -4.56 -10.71
C ALA A 57 -2.48 -4.52 -9.21
N TRP A 58 -2.94 -5.55 -8.49
CA TRP A 58 -2.60 -5.78 -7.09
C TRP A 58 -1.43 -6.74 -6.95
N TYR A 59 -0.64 -6.51 -5.91
CA TYR A 59 0.54 -7.30 -5.58
C TYR A 59 0.61 -7.60 -4.09
N ARG A 60 1.14 -8.78 -3.74
CA ARG A 60 1.70 -9.10 -2.43
C ARG A 60 3.21 -8.94 -2.48
N LEU A 61 3.80 -8.38 -1.43
CA LEU A 61 5.25 -8.30 -1.28
C LEU A 61 5.75 -9.54 -0.52
N GLU A 62 6.76 -10.21 -1.05
CA GLU A 62 7.38 -11.40 -0.44
C GLU A 62 8.90 -11.26 -0.51
N GLY A 63 9.55 -10.94 0.61
CA GLY A 63 10.97 -10.67 0.63
C GLY A 63 11.33 -9.63 -0.42
N VAL A 64 12.13 -10.01 -1.43
CA VAL A 64 12.57 -9.15 -2.56
C VAL A 64 11.67 -9.18 -3.80
N ARG A 65 10.54 -9.87 -3.75
CA ARG A 65 9.66 -10.07 -4.91
C ARG A 65 8.30 -9.41 -4.70
N ARG A 66 7.66 -9.06 -5.81
CA ARG A 66 6.22 -8.75 -5.87
C ARG A 66 5.52 -9.88 -6.61
N VAL A 67 4.48 -10.43 -6.01
CA VAL A 67 3.67 -11.50 -6.59
C VAL A 67 2.33 -10.89 -6.96
N ARG A 68 1.96 -10.99 -8.24
CA ARG A 68 0.67 -10.47 -8.71
C ARG A 68 -0.46 -11.28 -8.08
N ILE A 69 -1.47 -10.58 -7.56
CA ILE A 69 -2.65 -11.19 -6.93
C ILE A 69 -3.92 -10.65 -7.58
N SER A 70 -5.03 -11.39 -7.42
CA SER A 70 -6.34 -10.94 -7.86
C SER A 70 -6.89 -9.87 -6.90
N SER A 71 -7.87 -9.09 -7.36
CA SER A 71 -8.59 -8.13 -6.51
C SER A 71 -9.32 -8.81 -5.34
N ALA A 72 -9.78 -10.05 -5.52
CA ALA A 72 -10.41 -10.83 -4.45
C ALA A 72 -9.41 -11.16 -3.33
N VAL A 73 -8.21 -11.65 -3.70
CA VAL A 73 -7.13 -11.92 -2.74
C VAL A 73 -6.67 -10.62 -2.07
N ALA A 74 -6.57 -9.51 -2.81
CA ALA A 74 -6.27 -8.22 -2.20
C ALA A 74 -7.33 -7.82 -1.15
N MET A 75 -8.61 -8.04 -1.44
CA MET A 75 -9.67 -7.77 -0.47
C MET A 75 -9.55 -8.63 0.78
N GLU A 76 -9.33 -9.93 0.63
CA GLU A 76 -9.10 -10.84 1.75
C GLU A 76 -7.90 -10.41 2.60
N MET A 77 -6.78 -10.08 1.96
CA MET A 77 -5.57 -9.62 2.65
C MET A 77 -5.81 -8.32 3.41
N GLY A 78 -6.39 -7.30 2.77
CA GLY A 78 -6.69 -6.02 3.39
C GLY A 78 -7.60 -6.16 4.61
N CYS A 79 -8.69 -6.92 4.47
CA CYS A 79 -9.60 -7.24 5.58
C CYS A 79 -8.93 -8.06 6.69
N SER A 80 -8.01 -8.97 6.36
CA SER A 80 -7.29 -9.77 7.36
C SER A 80 -6.37 -8.94 8.27
N VAL A 81 -5.91 -7.77 7.79
CA VAL A 81 -5.02 -6.88 8.54
C VAL A 81 -5.81 -5.81 9.28
N TYR A 82 -6.74 -5.15 8.59
CA TYR A 82 -7.41 -3.94 9.07
C TYR A 82 -8.92 -4.11 9.32
N GLY A 83 -9.48 -5.29 9.02
CA GLY A 83 -10.92 -5.53 9.08
C GLY A 83 -11.72 -4.58 8.18
N ASP A 84 -12.91 -4.23 8.65
CA ASP A 84 -13.90 -3.41 7.96
C ASP A 84 -13.41 -1.98 7.68
N GLU A 85 -12.37 -1.54 8.38
CA GLU A 85 -11.73 -0.23 8.15
C GLU A 85 -11.16 -0.15 6.73
N TRP A 86 -10.54 -1.21 6.24
CA TRP A 86 -10.00 -1.24 4.89
C TRP A 86 -11.10 -1.14 3.83
N LEU A 87 -12.24 -1.80 4.05
CA LEU A 87 -13.40 -1.69 3.16
C LEU A 87 -13.91 -0.25 3.09
N ARG A 88 -13.98 0.45 4.23
CA ARG A 88 -14.38 1.87 4.27
C ARG A 88 -13.42 2.76 3.46
N TRP A 89 -12.11 2.54 3.58
CA TRP A 89 -11.14 3.27 2.77
C TRP A 89 -11.24 2.95 1.28
N ARG A 90 -11.42 1.67 0.92
CA ARG A 90 -11.63 1.25 -0.49
C ARG A 90 -12.87 1.88 -1.09
N LEU A 91 -13.98 1.86 -0.35
CA LEU A 91 -15.24 2.47 -0.78
C LEU A 91 -15.06 3.98 -0.96
N ALA A 92 -14.38 4.66 -0.05
CA ALA A 92 -14.09 6.09 -0.19
C ALA A 92 -13.26 6.40 -1.44
N VAL A 93 -12.26 5.58 -1.77
CA VAL A 93 -11.44 5.74 -2.99
C VAL A 93 -12.24 5.47 -4.27
N ILE A 94 -13.11 4.46 -4.27
CA ILE A 94 -13.92 4.09 -5.45
C ILE A 94 -15.05 5.11 -5.66
N ALA A 95 -15.72 5.52 -4.58
CA ALA A 95 -16.86 6.45 -4.62
C ALA A 95 -16.42 7.91 -4.76
N GLY A 96 -15.25 8.27 -4.25
CA GLY A 96 -14.65 9.61 -4.28
C GLY A 96 -13.79 9.88 -5.51
N GLY A 97 -14.01 9.18 -6.62
CA GLY A 97 -13.39 9.48 -7.91
C GLY A 97 -13.91 10.79 -8.51
N ARG A 98 -13.62 11.92 -7.86
CA ARG A 98 -13.68 13.26 -8.42
C ARG A 98 -12.83 14.23 -7.61
#